data_AF-A0A136L8Y6-F1
#
_entry.id   AF-A0A136L8Y6-F1
#
_cell.length_a   1.000
_cell.length_b   1.000
_cell.length_c   1.000
_cell.angle_alpha   90.00
_cell.angle_beta   90.00
_cell.angle_gamma   90.00
#
_symmetry.space_group_name_H-M   'P 1'
#
loop_
_entity.id
_entity.type
_entity.pdbx_description
1 polymer ?
#
loop_
_entity_poly.entity_id
_entity_poly.type
_entity_poly.pdbx_seq_one_letter_code
_entity_poly.pdbx_strand_id
1 'polypeptide(L)'
;MTKLILFDIDGTLLLTKGAGRESTRRAMTEVFGTAGAIDTHHFSGKTDWQTLDELLEGQYTREAIGAILPSYNETVGRHISEIISDFAVAPTPGAL
;
A
#
# COMPACT_ATOMS: atom_id res chain seq x y z
N MET A 1 29.25 9.64 20.54
CA MET A 1 28.22 8.57 20.51
C MET A 1 27.34 8.80 19.30
N THR A 2 27.18 7.80 18.44
CA THR A 2 26.32 7.89 17.25
C THR A 2 24.95 7.33 17.59
N LYS A 3 23.87 8.05 17.26
CA LYS A 3 22.48 7.58 17.39
C LYS A 3 21.91 7.36 16.00
N LEU A 4 21.24 6.22 15.78
CA LEU A 4 20.48 5.91 14.58
C LEU A 4 19.00 6.08 14.90
N ILE A 5 18.27 6.82 14.05
CA ILE A 5 16.83 7.02 14.15
C ILE A 5 16.25 6.67 12.78
N LEU A 6 15.24 5.81 12.76
CA LEU A 6 14.54 5.37 11.56
C LEU A 6 13.06 5.69 11.73
N PHE A 7 12.46 6.32 10.73
CA PHE A 7 11.04 6.65 10.72
C PHE A 7 10.34 5.76 9.71
N ASP A 8 9.25 5.15 10.16
CA ASP A 8 8.20 4.63 9.30
C ASP A 8 7.38 5.81 8.69
N ILE A 9 6.50 5.54 7.72
CA ILE A 9 5.74 6.58 6.99
C ILE A 9 4.28 6.62 7.43
N ASP A 10 3.49 5.62 7.05
CA ASP A 10 2.03 5.61 7.22
C ASP A 10 1.63 5.43 8.69
N GLY A 11 0.95 6.42 9.26
CA GLY A 11 0.62 6.43 10.68
C GLY A 11 1.77 6.86 11.59
N THR A 12 2.97 7.06 11.03
CA THR A 12 4.15 7.55 11.75
C THR A 12 4.47 9.00 11.40
N LEU A 13 4.64 9.33 10.11
CA LEU A 13 4.92 10.70 9.62
C LEU A 13 3.66 11.37 9.08
N LEU A 14 2.77 10.61 8.45
CA LEU A 14 1.57 11.16 7.82
C LEU A 14 0.38 10.19 7.89
N LEU A 15 -0.81 10.74 7.75
CA LEU A 15 -2.07 10.04 7.60
C LEU A 15 -2.59 10.29 6.18
N THR A 16 -2.64 9.26 5.35
CA THR A 16 -3.14 9.34 3.96
C THR A 16 -4.67 9.39 3.85
N LYS A 17 -5.39 9.17 4.96
CA LYS A 17 -6.87 9.19 5.04
C LYS A 17 -7.57 8.33 3.97
N GLY A 18 -6.96 7.22 3.58
CA GLY A 18 -7.53 6.26 2.63
C GLY A 18 -6.88 6.23 1.26
N ALA A 19 -6.01 7.20 0.92
CA ALA A 19 -5.35 7.24 -0.39
C ALA A 19 -4.56 5.95 -0.69
N GLY A 20 -3.83 5.42 0.29
CA GLY A 20 -3.07 4.16 0.12
C GLY A 20 -3.96 2.94 -0.17
N ARG A 21 -5.15 2.86 0.47
CA ARG A 21 -6.11 1.79 0.19
C ARG A 21 -6.71 1.95 -1.20
N GLU A 22 -7.05 3.17 -1.60
CA GLU A 22 -7.64 3.42 -2.91
C GLU A 22 -6.64 3.18 -4.06
N SER A 23 -5.38 3.60 -3.92
CA SER A 23 -4.35 3.30 -4.92
C SER A 23 -4.11 1.79 -5.05
N THR A 24 -4.09 1.07 -3.92
CA THR A 24 -4.04 -0.40 -3.90
C THR A 24 -5.26 -1.01 -4.60
N ARG A 25 -6.47 -0.51 -4.34
CA ARG A 25 -7.71 -0.98 -5.01
C ARG A 25 -7.62 -0.88 -6.53
N ARG A 26 -7.16 0.27 -7.02
CA ARG A 26 -7.02 0.54 -8.45
C ARG A 26 -5.94 -0.32 -9.07
N ALA A 27 -4.78 -0.45 -8.43
CA ALA A 27 -3.70 -1.31 -8.90
C ALA A 27 -4.11 -2.79 -8.92
N MET A 28 -4.82 -3.25 -7.89
CA MET A 28 -5.36 -4.62 -7.84
C MET A 28 -6.31 -4.90 -9.01
N THR A 29 -7.25 -3.98 -9.26
CA THR A 29 -8.21 -4.09 -10.37
C THR A 29 -7.51 -4.08 -11.73
N GLU A 30 -6.46 -3.27 -11.89
CA GLU A 30 -5.69 -3.17 -13.14
C GLU A 30 -4.81 -4.40 -13.40
N VAL A 31 -4.06 -4.86 -12.39
CA VAL A 31 -3.05 -5.92 -12.54
C VAL A 31 -3.67 -7.31 -12.47
N PHE A 32 -4.64 -7.51 -11.57
CA PHE A 32 -5.23 -8.81 -11.27
C PHE A 32 -6.69 -8.92 -11.75
N GLY A 33 -7.30 -7.85 -12.24
CA GLY A 33 -8.70 -7.85 -12.67
C GLY A 33 -9.72 -7.91 -11.51
N THR A 34 -9.25 -7.84 -10.26
CA THR A 34 -10.08 -7.94 -9.06
C THR A 34 -9.49 -7.09 -7.94
N ALA A 35 -10.34 -6.57 -7.06
CA ALA A 35 -9.91 -5.89 -5.85
C ALA A 35 -9.59 -6.87 -4.68
N GLY A 36 -9.80 -8.17 -4.86
CA GLY A 36 -9.58 -9.17 -3.81
C GLY A 36 -10.39 -8.87 -2.53
N ALA A 37 -9.83 -9.22 -1.38
CA ALA A 37 -10.46 -8.96 -0.06
C ALA A 37 -10.25 -7.53 0.47
N ILE A 38 -10.06 -6.52 -0.41
CA ILE A 38 -9.56 -5.21 -0.01
C ILE A 38 -10.46 -4.47 0.98
N ASP A 39 -11.78 -4.63 0.92
CA ASP A 39 -12.68 -3.84 1.76
C ASP A 39 -12.61 -4.25 3.24
N THR A 40 -12.24 -5.50 3.51
CA THR A 40 -12.06 -6.05 4.87
C THR A 40 -10.59 -6.18 5.28
N HIS A 41 -9.65 -5.95 4.37
CA HIS A 41 -8.23 -6.13 4.64
C HIS A 41 -7.67 -5.05 5.60
N HIS A 42 -6.85 -5.47 6.55
CA HIS A 42 -6.12 -4.60 7.49
C HIS A 42 -4.67 -4.42 7.03
N PHE A 43 -4.31 -3.22 6.59
CA PHE A 43 -2.99 -2.94 5.97
C PHE A 43 -1.85 -2.66 6.97
N SER A 44 -2.17 -2.24 8.20
CA SER A 44 -1.18 -1.64 9.11
C SER A 44 0.03 -2.53 9.39
N GLY A 45 1.23 -2.00 9.09
CA GLY A 45 2.52 -2.63 9.40
C GLY A 45 2.94 -3.80 8.50
N LYS A 46 2.19 -4.05 7.42
CA LYS A 46 2.48 -5.15 6.49
C LYS A 46 3.36 -4.70 5.33
N THR A 47 4.09 -5.66 4.77
CA THR A 47 4.78 -5.46 3.49
C THR A 47 3.78 -5.57 2.33
N ASP A 48 4.09 -4.98 1.18
CA ASP A 48 3.27 -5.14 -0.04
C ASP A 48 3.17 -6.62 -0.43
N TRP A 49 4.24 -7.38 -0.24
CA TRP A 49 4.27 -8.81 -0.52
C TRP A 49 3.23 -9.56 0.33
N GLN A 50 3.23 -9.35 1.65
CA GLN A 50 2.25 -9.96 2.56
C GLN A 50 0.83 -9.47 2.24
N THR A 51 0.68 -8.20 1.91
CA THR A 51 -0.60 -7.60 1.55
C THR A 51 -1.20 -8.29 0.33
N LEU A 52 -0.43 -8.50 -0.73
CA LEU A 52 -0.88 -9.21 -1.93
C LEU A 52 -1.22 -10.67 -1.65
N ASP A 53 -0.40 -11.38 -0.87
CA ASP A 53 -0.64 -12.78 -0.48
C ASP A 53 -1.98 -12.94 0.23
N GLU A 54 -2.30 -12.03 1.15
CA GLU A 54 -3.59 -12.02 1.86
C GLU A 54 -4.76 -11.54 1.00
N LEU A 55 -4.57 -10.56 0.11
CA LEU A 55 -5.64 -10.07 -0.78
C LEU A 55 -6.04 -11.09 -1.85
N LEU A 56 -5.09 -11.92 -2.27
CA LEU A 56 -5.22 -12.91 -3.34
C LEU A 56 -5.24 -14.35 -2.80
N GLU A 57 -5.55 -14.54 -1.52
CA GLU A 57 -5.43 -15.83 -0.82
C GLU A 57 -5.91 -17.02 -1.68
N GLY A 58 -5.00 -17.97 -1.93
CA GLY A 58 -5.26 -19.20 -2.70
C GLY A 58 -5.34 -19.03 -4.22
N GLN A 59 -5.19 -17.82 -4.77
CA GLN A 59 -5.27 -17.56 -6.22
C GLN A 59 -3.91 -17.56 -6.92
N TYR A 60 -2.83 -17.24 -6.20
CA TYR A 60 -1.46 -17.16 -6.73
C TYR A 60 -0.47 -17.87 -5.80
N THR A 61 0.63 -18.39 -6.38
CA THR A 61 1.76 -18.86 -5.56
C THR A 61 2.59 -17.67 -5.08
N ARG A 62 3.35 -17.90 -4.02
CA ARG A 62 4.28 -16.89 -3.46
C ARG A 62 5.31 -16.41 -4.48
N GLU A 63 5.79 -17.31 -5.32
CA GLU A 63 6.74 -17.02 -6.39
C GLU A 63 6.09 -16.15 -7.48
N ALA A 64 4.84 -16.44 -7.85
CA ALA A 64 4.10 -15.64 -8.81
C ALA A 64 3.84 -14.22 -8.30
N ILE A 65 3.44 -14.08 -7.02
CA ILE A 65 3.30 -12.77 -6.37
C ILE A 65 4.63 -12.03 -6.38
N GLY A 66 5.73 -12.69 -6.02
CA GLY A 66 7.06 -12.09 -6.04
C GLY A 66 7.49 -11.58 -7.42
N ALA A 67 7.13 -12.29 -8.50
CA ALA A 67 7.44 -11.89 -9.86
C ALA A 67 6.62 -10.68 -10.34
N ILE A 68 5.38 -10.53 -9.86
CA ILE A 68 4.46 -9.43 -10.24
C ILE A 68 4.66 -8.20 -9.36
N LEU A 69 5.15 -8.36 -8.13
CA LEU A 69 5.22 -7.30 -7.12
C LEU A 69 5.87 -5.99 -7.63
N PRO A 70 6.99 -5.99 -8.40
CA PRO A 70 7.57 -4.74 -8.89
C PRO A 70 6.62 -3.92 -9.78
N SER A 71 5.97 -4.56 -10.76
CA SER A 71 5.04 -3.84 -11.66
C SER A 71 3.75 -3.44 -10.95
N TYR A 72 3.29 -4.24 -9.98
CA TYR A 72 2.21 -3.85 -9.08
C TYR A 72 2.57 -2.59 -8.28
N ASN A 73 3.77 -2.52 -7.70
CA ASN A 73 4.22 -1.36 -6.92
C ASN A 73 4.36 -0.10 -7.78
N GLU A 74 4.84 -0.22 -9.02
CA GLU A 74 4.83 0.89 -10.00
C GLU A 74 3.40 1.38 -10.27
N THR A 75 2.45 0.44 -10.43
CA THR A 75 1.03 0.74 -10.67
C THR A 75 0.39 1.44 -9.48
N VAL A 76 0.67 0.98 -8.24
CA VAL A 76 0.24 1.67 -7.00
C VAL A 76 0.83 3.07 -6.95
N GLY A 77 2.13 3.23 -7.25
CA GLY A 77 2.83 4.51 -7.27
C GLY A 77 2.22 5.52 -8.25
N ARG A 78 1.83 5.04 -9.44
CA ARG A 78 1.13 5.85 -10.43
C ARG A 78 -0.26 6.26 -9.93
N HIS A 79 -1.08 5.31 -9.49
CA HIS A 79 -2.43 5.60 -8.98
C HIS A 79 -2.40 6.53 -7.77
N ILE A 80 -1.48 6.35 -6.82
CA ILE A 80 -1.41 7.24 -5.66
C ILE A 80 -1.03 8.66 -6.09
N SER A 81 -0.09 8.83 -7.02
CA SER A 81 0.29 10.15 -7.53
C SER A 81 -0.86 10.87 -8.22
N GLU A 82 -1.75 10.12 -8.89
CA GLU A 82 -2.94 10.66 -9.56
C GLU A 82 -4.03 11.11 -8.57
N ILE A 83 -4.19 10.41 -7.43
CA ILE A 83 -5.34 10.62 -6.54
C ILE A 83 -4.99 11.31 -5.22
N ILE A 84 -3.72 11.39 -4.83
CA ILE A 84 -3.36 11.76 -3.45
C ILE A 84 -3.85 13.18 -3.07
N SER A 85 -3.98 14.08 -4.04
CA SER A 85 -4.53 15.42 -3.85
C SER A 85 -6.01 15.45 -3.48
N ASP A 86 -6.74 14.37 -3.77
CA ASP A 86 -8.18 14.25 -3.48
C ASP A 86 -8.44 13.79 -2.04
N PHE A 87 -7.39 13.41 -1.32
CA PHE A 87 -7.46 12.96 0.06
C PHE A 87 -6.95 14.04 1.01
N ALA A 88 -7.55 14.10 2.20
CA ALA A 88 -7.12 15.00 3.27
C ALA A 88 -5.83 14.51 3.96
N VAL A 89 -4.74 14.40 3.19
CA VAL A 89 -3.43 13.97 3.69
C VAL A 89 -2.93 15.00 4.70
N ALA A 90 -2.53 14.53 5.88
CA ALA A 90 -2.08 15.38 6.96
C ALA A 90 -0.89 14.74 7.70
N PRO A 91 0.02 15.55 8.28
CA PRO A 91 1.05 15.03 9.17
C PRO A 91 0.44 14.39 10.41
N THR A 92 1.14 13.43 11.00
CA THR A 92 0.84 12.96 12.36
C THR A 92 1.25 14.00 13.41
N PRO A 93 0.74 13.92 14.65
CA PRO A 93 1.18 14.82 15.72
C PRO A 93 2.69 14.76 15.94
N GLY A 94 3.37 15.90 15.82
CA GLY A 94 4.82 16.03 16.02
C GLY A 94 5.69 15.73 14.80
N ALA A 95 5.10 15.42 13.64
CA ALA A 95 5.84 15.24 12.38
C ALA A 95 6.18 16.56 11.66
N LEU A 96 5.50 17.66 12.00
CA LEU A 96 5.77 19.03 11.55
C LEU A 96 5.80 20.00 12.74
#